data_AF-A0A2V7QAB2-F1
#
_entry.id   AF-A0A2V7QAB2-F1
#
_cell.length_a   1.000
_cell.length_b   1.000
_cell.length_c   1.000
_cell.angle_alpha   90.00
_cell.angle_beta   90.00
_cell.angle_gamma   90.00
#
_symmetry.space_group_name_H-M   'P 1'
#
loop_
_entity.id
_entity.type
_entity.pdbx_description
1 polymer ?
#
loop_
_entity_poly.entity_id
_entity_poly.type
_entity_poly.pdbx_seq_one_letter_code
_entity_poly.pdbx_strand_id
1 'polypeptide(L)'
;MATDRTLVERMSRGDEAAFRDLLARYRSTMYATAYAALVDPEQVDATVADAFAEARRTAAGFLDSRGTVSGWLTHLTRLCIAARLQTGRVTP
;
A
#
# COMPACT_ATOMS: atom_id res chain seq x y z
N MET A 1 -6.20 -9.23 19.09
CA MET A 1 -5.86 -8.76 17.73
C MET A 1 -4.55 -7.99 17.80
N ALA A 2 -3.63 -8.21 16.87
CA ALA A 2 -2.39 -7.43 16.80
C ALA A 2 -2.68 -5.99 16.38
N THR A 3 -1.87 -5.04 16.84
CA THR A 3 -1.95 -3.66 16.35
C THR A 3 -1.39 -3.58 14.94
N ASP A 4 -1.80 -2.57 14.16
CA ASP A 4 -1.28 -2.40 12.79
C ASP A 4 0.23 -2.25 12.77
N ARG A 5 0.79 -1.52 13.74
CA ARG A 5 2.24 -1.36 13.85
C ARG A 5 2.94 -2.69 14.15
N THR A 6 2.36 -3.53 15.00
CA THR A 6 2.88 -4.88 15.27
C THR A 6 2.83 -5.75 14.01
N LEU A 7 1.79 -5.64 13.19
CA LEU A 7 1.72 -6.35 11.90
C LEU A 7 2.84 -5.89 10.96
N VAL A 8 3.10 -4.58 10.88
CA VAL A 8 4.20 -4.04 10.07
C VAL A 8 5.58 -4.46 10.59
N GLU A 9 5.78 -4.51 11.91
CA GLU A 9 7.02 -5.01 12.53
C GLU A 9 7.29 -6.48 12.21
N ARG A 10 6.25 -7.32 12.25
CA ARG A 10 6.38 -8.74 11.90
C ARG A 10 6.60 -8.92 10.40
N MET A 11 5.86 -8.17 9.58
CA MET A 11 6.02 -8.16 8.13
C MET A 11 7.46 -7.76 7.73
N SER A 12 8.07 -6.77 8.39
CA SER A 12 9.45 -6.35 8.09
C SER A 12 10.50 -7.44 8.39
N ARG A 13 10.17 -8.39 9.28
CA ARG A 13 10.97 -9.58 9.59
C ARG A 13 10.66 -10.79 8.69
N GLY A 14 9.76 -10.65 7.73
CA GLY A 14 9.38 -11.71 6.79
C GLY A 14 8.20 -12.58 7.24
N ASP A 15 7.43 -12.16 8.25
CA ASP A 15 6.20 -12.86 8.66
C ASP A 15 5.08 -12.68 7.61
N GLU A 16 4.86 -13.71 6.81
CA GLU A 16 3.85 -13.73 5.76
C GLU A 16 2.41 -13.71 6.32
N ALA A 17 2.18 -14.24 7.54
CA ALA A 17 0.86 -14.17 8.15
C ALA A 17 0.53 -12.73 8.55
N ALA A 18 1.49 -12.00 9.11
CA ALA A 18 1.33 -10.59 9.43
C ALA A 18 1.09 -9.74 8.18
N PHE A 19 1.75 -10.07 7.06
CA PHE A 19 1.49 -9.43 5.77
C PHE A 19 0.04 -9.65 5.30
N ARG A 20 -0.45 -10.90 5.35
CA ARG A 20 -1.83 -11.22 4.96
C ARG A 20 -2.87 -10.53 5.84
N ASP A 21 -2.63 -10.45 7.15
CA ASP A 21 -3.53 -9.75 8.07
C ASP A 21 -3.58 -8.24 7.76
N LEU A 22 -2.44 -7.62 7.48
CA LEU A 22 -2.37 -6.23 7.09
C LEU A 22 -3.10 -5.98 5.76
N LEU A 23 -2.88 -6.86 4.78
CA LEU A 23 -3.55 -6.82 3.49
C LEU A 23 -5.06 -6.94 3.64
N ALA A 24 -5.55 -7.94 4.37
CA ALA A 24 -6.99 -8.13 4.61
C ALA A 24 -7.64 -6.90 5.26
N ARG A 25 -6.92 -6.22 6.17
CA ARG A 25 -7.42 -5.03 6.87
C ARG A 25 -7.49 -3.79 5.99
N TYR A 26 -6.49 -3.58 5.14
CA TYR A 26 -6.33 -2.32 4.41
C TYR A 26 -6.70 -2.39 2.92
N ARG A 27 -6.88 -3.60 2.36
CA ARG A 27 -7.19 -3.78 0.92
C ARG A 27 -8.40 -2.97 0.49
N SER A 28 -9.51 -3.02 1.22
CA SER A 28 -10.74 -2.31 0.84
C SER A 28 -10.55 -0.78 0.80
N THR A 29 -9.83 -0.21 1.77
CA THR A 29 -9.55 1.23 1.82
C THR A 29 -8.61 1.67 0.70
N MET A 30 -7.54 0.90 0.45
CA MET A 30 -6.58 1.19 -0.62
C MET A 30 -7.25 1.04 -1.99
N TYR A 31 -8.07 0.00 -2.17
CA TYR A 31 -8.84 -0.22 -3.39
C TYR A 31 -9.81 0.93 -3.65
N ALA A 32 -10.60 1.36 -2.66
CA ALA A 32 -11.51 2.49 -2.82
C ALA A 32 -10.76 3.79 -3.19
N THR A 33 -9.58 4.01 -2.59
CA THR A 33 -8.74 5.19 -2.86
C THR A 33 -8.20 5.16 -4.30
N ALA A 34 -7.72 4.02 -4.78
CA ALA A 34 -7.23 3.86 -6.15
C ALA A 34 -8.36 3.89 -7.18
N TYR A 35 -9.50 3.28 -6.87
CA TYR A 35 -10.67 3.26 -7.75
C TYR A 35 -11.21 4.67 -8.01
N ALA A 36 -11.20 5.54 -7.00
CA ALA A 36 -11.58 6.94 -7.15
C ALA A 36 -10.69 7.72 -8.13
N ALA A 37 -9.47 7.26 -8.42
CA ALA A 37 -8.53 7.93 -9.30
C ALA A 37 -8.40 7.27 -10.69
N LEU A 38 -8.44 5.94 -10.77
CA LEU A 38 -8.14 5.21 -12.01
C LEU A 38 -9.39 4.67 -12.72
N VAL A 39 -10.49 4.41 -11.99
CA VAL A 39 -11.79 3.89 -12.48
C VAL A 39 -11.75 2.50 -13.13
N ASP A 40 -10.62 2.10 -13.71
CA ASP A 40 -10.34 0.78 -14.29
C ASP A 40 -9.96 -0.24 -13.19
N PRO A 41 -10.79 -1.27 -12.95
CA PRO A 41 -10.54 -2.29 -11.93
C PRO A 41 -9.18 -2.98 -12.06
N GLU A 42 -8.70 -3.26 -13.28
CA GLU A 42 -7.43 -3.98 -13.48
C GLU A 42 -6.24 -3.11 -13.03
N GLN A 43 -6.27 -1.82 -13.41
CA GLN A 43 -5.26 -0.87 -12.98
C GLN A 43 -5.33 -0.58 -11.48
N VAL A 44 -6.54 -0.63 -10.88
CA VAL A 44 -6.74 -0.47 -9.45
C VAL A 44 -6.12 -1.64 -8.68
N ASP A 45 -6.42 -2.88 -9.06
CA ASP A 45 -5.85 -4.06 -8.42
C ASP A 45 -4.31 -4.07 -8.54
N ALA A 46 -3.77 -3.76 -9.71
CA ALA A 46 -2.33 -3.65 -9.91
C ALA A 46 -1.71 -2.54 -9.03
N THR A 47 -2.37 -1.38 -8.91
CA THR A 47 -1.89 -0.28 -8.05
C THR A 47 -1.88 -0.66 -6.57
N VAL A 48 -2.92 -1.35 -6.12
CA VAL A 48 -2.99 -1.83 -4.73
C VAL A 48 -1.89 -2.85 -4.46
N ALA A 49 -1.64 -3.77 -5.39
CA ALA A 49 -0.55 -4.74 -5.29
C ALA A 49 0.83 -4.04 -5.20
N ASP A 50 1.09 -3.06 -6.06
CA ASP A 50 2.33 -2.28 -6.05
C ASP A 50 2.51 -1.53 -4.73
N ALA A 51 1.44 -0.92 -4.21
CA ALA A 51 1.47 -0.19 -2.95
C ALA A 51 1.79 -1.10 -1.75
N PHE A 52 1.26 -2.33 -1.72
CA PHE A 52 1.63 -3.33 -0.70
C PHE A 52 3.07 -3.83 -0.87
N ALA A 53 3.56 -3.99 -2.09
CA ALA A 53 4.95 -4.34 -2.34
C ALA A 53 5.91 -3.23 -1.88
N GLU A 54 5.57 -1.96 -2.14
CA GLU A 54 6.31 -0.81 -1.63
C GLU A 54 6.24 -0.72 -0.11
N ALA A 55 5.09 -1.02 0.49
CA ALA A 55 4.93 -1.08 1.94
C ALA A 55 5.89 -2.10 2.56
N ARG A 56 5.99 -3.31 1.99
CA ARG A 56 6.95 -4.32 2.45
C ARG A 56 8.39 -3.83 2.35
N ARG A 57 8.75 -3.15 1.26
CA ARG A 57 10.10 -2.60 1.03
C ARG A 57 10.46 -1.47 1.99
N THR A 58 9.51 -0.59 2.31
CA THR A 58 9.73 0.62 3.13
C THR A 58 9.36 0.44 4.61
N ALA A 59 8.91 -0.75 5.01
CA ALA A 59 8.44 -1.05 6.35
C ALA A 59 9.45 -0.70 7.46
N ALA A 60 10.72 -1.04 7.26
CA ALA A 60 11.77 -0.74 8.25
C ALA A 60 11.89 0.76 8.52
N GLY A 61 11.96 1.58 7.47
CA GLY A 61 12.01 3.04 7.61
C GLY A 61 10.73 3.64 8.21
N PHE A 62 9.56 3.07 7.90
CA PHE A 62 8.31 3.48 8.55
C PHE A 62 8.32 3.20 10.06
N LEU A 63 8.87 2.06 10.49
CA LEU A 63 8.94 1.68 11.91
C LEU A 63 9.82 2.61 12.75
N ASP A 64 10.74 3.34 12.14
CA ASP A 64 11.54 4.39 12.80
C ASP A 64 10.78 5.73 12.88
N SER A 65 9.67 5.86 12.15
CA SER A 65 8.85 7.08 12.13
C SER A 65 7.75 7.06 13.22
N ARG A 66 7.23 8.24 13.57
CA ARG A 66 6.05 8.39 14.45
C ARG A 66 4.70 8.36 13.70
N GLY A 67 4.71 7.99 12.42
CA GLY A 67 3.50 7.97 11.59
C GLY A 67 2.52 6.83 11.92
N THR A 68 1.28 6.98 11.49
CA THR A 68 0.26 5.91 11.54
C THR A 68 0.36 5.01 10.31
N VAL A 69 0.04 3.73 10.48
CA VAL A 69 0.07 2.74 9.38
C VAL A 69 -0.94 3.11 8.28
N SER A 70 -2.13 3.56 8.67
CA SER A 70 -3.15 4.02 7.73
C SER A 70 -2.70 5.22 6.89
N GLY A 71 -2.06 6.21 7.51
CA GLY A 71 -1.52 7.39 6.81
C GLY A 71 -0.40 7.02 5.85
N TRP A 72 0.50 6.14 6.29
CA TRP A 72 1.59 5.63 5.47
C TRP A 72 1.10 4.81 4.26
N LEU A 73 0.19 3.84 4.45
CA LEU A 73 -0.38 3.07 3.35
C LEU A 73 -1.17 3.93 2.37
N THR A 74 -1.90 4.94 2.86
CA THR A 74 -2.59 5.92 2.01
C THR A 74 -1.60 6.72 1.17
N HIS A 75 -0.49 7.15 1.77
CA HIS A 75 0.58 7.86 1.07
C HIS A 75 1.20 6.99 -0.04
N LEU A 76 1.57 5.75 0.26
CA LEU A 76 2.10 4.81 -0.73
C LEU A 76 1.12 4.54 -1.87
N THR A 77 -0.16 4.35 -1.55
CA THR A 77 -1.21 4.16 -2.56
C THR A 77 -1.27 5.36 -3.52
N ARG A 78 -1.22 6.59 -3.00
CA ARG A 78 -1.22 7.81 -3.81
C ARG A 78 0.04 7.94 -4.67
N LEU A 79 1.21 7.53 -4.16
CA LEU A 79 2.44 7.49 -4.94
C LEU A 79 2.31 6.51 -6.13
N CYS A 80 1.78 5.31 -5.90
CA CYS A 80 1.57 4.33 -6.97
C CYS A 80 0.54 4.79 -8.01
N ILE A 81 -0.57 5.43 -7.58
CA ILE A 81 -1.53 6.06 -8.50
C ILE A 81 -0.82 7.11 -9.36
N ALA A 82 -0.04 8.00 -8.75
CA ALA A 82 0.66 9.06 -9.45
C ALA A 82 1.68 8.51 -10.46
N ALA A 83 2.41 7.46 -10.10
CA ALA A 83 3.34 6.78 -11.00
C ALA A 83 2.59 6.20 -12.22
N ARG A 84 1.44 5.55 -12.00
CA ARG A 84 0.64 4.96 -13.09
C ARG A 84 0.08 6.00 -14.05
N LEU A 85 -0.39 7.13 -13.52
CA LEU A 85 -0.85 8.27 -14.32
C LEU A 85 0.28 8.93 -15.12
N GLN A 86 1.53 8.86 -14.64
CA GLN A 86 2.70 9.34 -15.38
C GLN A 86 3.07 8.40 -16.53
N THR A 87 2.99 7.08 -16.32
CA THR A 87 3.24 6.08 -17.38
C THR A 87 2.20 6.12 -18.49
N GLY A 88 0.93 6.42 -18.17
CA GLY A 88 -0.12 6.64 -19.18
C GLY A 88 0.02 7.94 -19.98
N ARG A 89 0.97 8.82 -19.60
CA ARG A 89 1.17 10.14 -20.19
C ARG A 89 2.22 10.18 -21.31
N VAL A 90 2.57 9.03 -21.89
CA VAL A 90 3.40 8.97 -23.10
C VAL A 90 2.53 9.45 -24.28
N THR A 91 2.47 10.77 -24.46
CA THR A 91 2.02 11.41 -25.71
C THR A 91 3.05 11.12 -26.82
N PRO A 92 2.62 10.76 -28.03
CA PRO A 92 3.49 10.45 -29.17
C PRO A 92 4.39 11.62 -29.61
#